data_AF-A0A4Q5S3P7-F1
#
_entry.id   AF-A0A4Q5S3P7-F1
#
_cell.length_a   1.000
_cell.length_b   1.000
_cell.length_c   1.000
_cell.angle_alpha   90.00
_cell.angle_beta   90.00
_cell.angle_gamma   90.00
#
_symmetry.space_group_name_H-M   'P 1'
#
loop_
_entity.id
_entity.type
_entity.pdbx_description
1 polymer ?
#
loop_
_entity_poly.entity_id
_entity_poly.type
_entity_poly.pdbx_seq_one_letter_code
_entity_poly.pdbx_strand_id
1 'polypeptide(L)'
;MKNIKYYLSALLILISISGCKKYIDVNNNPNAPVTVDASSLLPPIEAGMARGVWFDSRVVGQYAQVWGSSAANNVWDQEGYVPSSDTGGEMWRTVYFSLGQNINLLWQDATPKQKYDYIGVGWAIRAWGWQTGGDLYNNMIVKEAFDPTRLTFDYDSPQDVYAEVVKDCQNALNYLNLAIKTDGLTVNTAGLGKGDYIYGGDRSKWIKFVYAILAQNALHLSNKSTFKPDDVKKYADSSFVSNADNASVQCQGSVSADSNFWGTARGNLGSYKQSDYIVKLLDGRIFTGSATPNYNLDPRLPLLISASKDGVYRGVVGSNGDPNTNDVNTIIPFLYG
;
A
#
# COMPACT_ATOMS: atom_id res chain seq x y z
N MET A 1 -78.15 11.12 -23.20
CA MET A 1 -77.36 10.04 -22.54
C MET A 1 -76.18 9.51 -23.37
N LYS A 2 -75.71 10.21 -24.44
CA LYS A 2 -74.55 9.76 -25.23
C LYS A 2 -73.19 10.20 -24.66
N ASN A 3 -73.16 11.16 -23.74
CA ASN A 3 -71.91 11.76 -23.27
C ASN A 3 -71.38 11.14 -21.96
N ILE A 4 -72.23 10.44 -21.18
CA ILE A 4 -71.85 9.78 -19.91
C ILE A 4 -70.87 8.62 -20.13
N LYS A 5 -70.98 7.91 -21.27
CA LYS A 5 -70.10 6.79 -21.59
C LYS A 5 -68.64 7.25 -21.77
N TYR A 6 -68.42 8.42 -22.36
CA TYR A 6 -67.07 8.96 -22.55
C TYR A 6 -66.42 9.40 -21.23
N TYR A 7 -67.20 9.94 -20.30
CA TYR A 7 -66.69 10.31 -18.97
C TYR A 7 -66.37 9.09 -18.11
N LEU A 8 -67.16 8.00 -18.17
CA LEU A 8 -66.83 6.75 -17.49
C LEU A 8 -65.58 6.08 -18.08
N SER A 9 -65.41 6.09 -19.40
CA SER A 9 -64.20 5.55 -20.05
C SER A 9 -62.95 6.35 -19.70
N ALA A 10 -63.04 7.68 -19.63
CA ALA A 10 -61.92 8.54 -19.23
C ALA A 10 -61.54 8.34 -17.76
N LEU A 11 -62.53 8.16 -16.87
CA LEU A 11 -62.30 7.90 -15.44
C LEU A 11 -61.67 6.52 -15.20
N LEU A 12 -62.06 5.51 -15.97
CA LEU A 12 -61.47 4.16 -15.89
C LEU A 12 -60.01 4.15 -16.36
N ILE A 13 -59.67 4.94 -17.38
CA ILE A 13 -58.28 5.09 -17.86
C ILE A 13 -57.40 5.80 -16.83
N LEU A 14 -57.94 6.79 -16.11
CA LEU A 14 -57.22 7.51 -15.05
C LEU A 14 -56.90 6.63 -13.81
N ILE A 15 -57.73 5.61 -13.53
CA ILE A 15 -57.50 4.66 -12.42
C ILE A 15 -56.47 3.59 -12.80
N SER A 16 -56.22 3.34 -14.08
CA SER A 16 -55.21 2.38 -14.56
C SER A 16 -53.76 2.87 -14.42
N ILE A 17 -53.55 4.17 -14.18
CA ILE A 17 -52.21 4.80 -14.11
C ILE A 17 -51.70 4.90 -12.66
N SER A 18 -52.49 4.50 -11.66
CA SER A 18 -52.07 4.42 -10.25
C SER A 18 -51.46 3.06 -9.87
N GLY A 19 -51.17 2.21 -10.86
CA GLY A 19 -50.47 0.95 -10.70
C GLY A 19 -49.00 1.13 -10.29
N CYS A 20 -48.70 0.73 -9.04
CA CYS A 20 -47.37 0.39 -8.52
C CYS A 20 -46.31 1.52 -8.49
N LYS A 21 -46.48 2.51 -7.62
CA LYS A 21 -45.36 3.30 -7.05
C LYS A 21 -44.51 2.52 -6.02
N LYS A 22 -44.47 1.19 -6.12
CA LYS A 22 -43.40 0.40 -5.52
C LYS A 22 -42.50 -0.03 -6.67
N TYR A 23 -41.59 0.88 -7.02
CA TYR A 23 -40.33 0.46 -7.60
C TYR A 23 -39.80 -0.62 -6.66
N ILE A 24 -39.75 -1.87 -7.12
CA ILE A 24 -39.13 -2.94 -6.36
C ILE A 24 -37.69 -2.46 -6.18
N ASP A 25 -37.32 -2.26 -4.93
CA ASP A 25 -35.98 -1.92 -4.51
C ASP A 25 -35.12 -3.19 -4.65
N VAL A 26 -34.89 -3.63 -5.90
CA VAL A 26 -34.16 -4.87 -6.24
C VAL A 26 -32.68 -4.74 -5.88
N ASN A 27 -32.20 -3.53 -5.55
CA ASN A 27 -30.82 -3.28 -5.16
C ASN A 27 -30.59 -3.28 -3.65
N ASN A 28 -31.63 -3.40 -2.82
CA ASN A 28 -31.43 -3.73 -1.41
C ASN A 28 -31.22 -5.24 -1.29
N ASN A 29 -29.97 -5.67 -1.51
CA ASN A 29 -29.55 -7.03 -1.21
C ASN A 29 -29.67 -7.24 0.32
N PRO A 30 -30.63 -8.04 0.81
CA PRO A 30 -30.83 -8.25 2.25
C PRO A 30 -29.65 -8.99 2.92
N ASN A 31 -28.72 -9.51 2.13
CA ASN A 31 -27.48 -10.14 2.59
C ASN A 31 -26.26 -9.21 2.55
N ALA A 32 -26.37 -8.00 1.97
CA ALA A 32 -25.31 -7.00 2.05
C ALA A 32 -25.51 -6.18 3.33
N PRO A 33 -24.52 -6.09 4.23
CA PRO A 33 -24.64 -5.25 5.41
C PRO A 33 -24.89 -3.80 4.97
N VAL A 34 -26.02 -3.23 5.39
CA VAL A 34 -26.41 -1.85 5.08
C VAL A 34 -25.42 -0.84 5.68
N THR A 35 -24.70 -1.24 6.74
CA THR A 35 -23.55 -0.54 7.33
C THR A 35 -22.60 -1.57 7.94
N VAL A 36 -21.28 -1.42 7.73
CA VAL A 36 -20.24 -2.27 8.32
C VAL A 36 -19.50 -1.45 9.38
N ASP A 37 -19.30 -2.00 10.58
CA ASP A 37 -18.62 -1.26 11.64
C ASP A 37 -17.15 -0.98 11.27
N ALA A 38 -16.69 0.23 11.58
CA ALA A 38 -15.30 0.65 11.34
C ALA A 38 -14.26 -0.33 11.92
N SER A 39 -14.52 -0.97 13.06
CA SER A 39 -13.62 -1.97 13.66
C SER A 39 -13.43 -3.22 12.80
N SER A 40 -14.43 -3.55 11.97
CA SER A 40 -14.38 -4.69 11.06
C SER A 40 -13.78 -4.33 9.70
N LEU A 41 -13.81 -3.05 9.32
CA LEU A 41 -13.23 -2.54 8.08
C LEU A 41 -11.73 -2.28 8.20
N LEU A 42 -11.25 -1.88 9.38
CA LEU A 42 -9.85 -1.52 9.56
C LEU A 42 -8.86 -2.69 9.30
N PRO A 43 -9.09 -3.93 9.79
CA PRO A 43 -8.17 -5.04 9.54
C PRO A 43 -7.88 -5.34 8.06
N PRO A 44 -8.88 -5.49 7.17
CA PRO A 44 -8.60 -5.71 5.75
C PRO A 44 -7.99 -4.48 5.06
N ILE A 45 -8.24 -3.26 5.54
CA ILE A 45 -7.58 -2.04 5.04
C ILE A 45 -6.08 -2.09 5.37
N GLU A 46 -5.71 -2.39 6.63
CA GLU A 46 -4.32 -2.52 7.06
C GLU A 46 -3.60 -3.66 6.33
N ALA A 47 -4.24 -4.82 6.18
CA ALA A 47 -3.69 -5.93 5.39
C ALA A 47 -3.47 -5.54 3.92
N GLY A 48 -4.36 -4.69 3.37
CA GLY A 48 -4.24 -4.13 2.03
C GLY A 48 -2.96 -3.32 1.83
N MET A 49 -2.50 -2.58 2.85
CA MET A 49 -1.27 -1.79 2.77
C MET A 49 -0.06 -2.66 2.40
N ALA A 50 0.09 -3.81 3.04
CA ALA A 50 1.23 -4.67 2.78
C ALA A 50 1.16 -5.31 1.38
N ARG A 51 -0.04 -5.61 0.89
CA ARG A 51 -0.27 -6.37 -0.34
C ARG A 51 0.35 -5.69 -1.56
N GLY A 52 0.11 -4.40 -1.77
CA GLY A 52 0.64 -3.66 -2.93
C GLY A 52 2.16 -3.65 -2.95
N VAL A 53 2.75 -3.26 -1.82
CA VAL A 53 4.22 -3.23 -1.63
C VAL A 53 4.83 -4.60 -1.87
N TRP A 54 4.28 -5.66 -1.28
CA TRP A 54 4.78 -7.01 -1.42
C TRP A 54 4.83 -7.48 -2.87
N PHE A 55 3.72 -7.37 -3.60
CA PHE A 55 3.65 -7.89 -4.95
C PHE A 55 4.54 -7.12 -5.93
N ASP A 56 4.55 -5.79 -5.84
CA ASP A 56 5.32 -4.95 -6.76
C ASP A 56 6.80 -4.89 -6.36
N SER A 57 7.16 -5.17 -5.09
CA SER A 57 8.55 -5.26 -4.67
C SER A 57 9.35 -6.23 -5.54
N ARG A 58 8.74 -7.31 -6.03
CA ARG A 58 9.38 -8.28 -6.92
C ARG A 58 9.97 -7.63 -8.16
N VAL A 59 9.25 -6.68 -8.75
CA VAL A 59 9.67 -5.92 -9.94
C VAL A 59 10.58 -4.77 -9.53
N VAL A 60 10.19 -3.99 -8.52
CA VAL A 60 10.97 -2.84 -8.04
C VAL A 60 12.37 -3.28 -7.58
N GLY A 61 12.50 -4.47 -7.00
CA GLY A 61 13.79 -5.03 -6.59
C GLY A 61 14.70 -5.41 -7.76
N GLN A 62 14.15 -5.66 -8.96
CA GLN A 62 14.94 -5.83 -10.18
C GLN A 62 15.45 -4.48 -10.67
N TYR A 63 14.58 -3.47 -10.74
CA TYR A 63 14.96 -2.10 -11.13
C TYR A 63 15.98 -1.47 -10.17
N ALA A 64 15.82 -1.73 -8.87
CA ALA A 64 16.77 -1.30 -7.84
C ALA A 64 18.02 -2.20 -7.76
N GLN A 65 18.10 -3.23 -8.61
CA GLN A 65 19.20 -4.20 -8.67
C GLN A 65 19.49 -4.85 -7.31
N VAL A 66 18.47 -5.09 -6.48
CA VAL A 66 18.60 -5.89 -5.25
C VAL A 66 18.65 -7.37 -5.60
N TRP A 67 17.87 -7.79 -6.59
CA TRP A 67 17.83 -9.14 -7.13
C TRP A 67 17.62 -9.12 -8.64
N GLY A 68 17.81 -10.26 -9.28
CA GLY A 68 17.49 -10.46 -10.69
C GLY A 68 16.86 -11.82 -10.96
N SER A 69 16.48 -12.04 -12.20
CA SER A 69 15.93 -13.32 -12.67
C SER A 69 17.00 -14.41 -12.68
N SER A 70 16.59 -15.64 -12.39
CA SER A 70 17.40 -16.84 -12.66
C SER A 70 17.60 -17.09 -14.17
N ALA A 71 16.70 -16.59 -15.01
CA ALA A 71 16.73 -16.74 -16.46
C ALA A 71 17.24 -15.47 -17.16
N ALA A 72 17.97 -15.65 -18.26
CA ALA A 72 18.42 -14.57 -19.14
C ALA A 72 17.26 -13.87 -19.86
N ASN A 73 17.50 -12.64 -20.32
CA ASN A 73 16.56 -11.80 -21.07
C ASN A 73 15.20 -11.61 -20.37
N ASN A 74 15.19 -11.59 -19.03
CA ASN A 74 14.00 -11.19 -18.29
C ASN A 74 13.73 -9.70 -18.54
N VAL A 75 12.50 -9.38 -18.90
CA VAL A 75 12.09 -8.02 -19.27
C VAL A 75 12.29 -6.99 -18.16
N TRP A 76 12.12 -7.38 -16.89
CA TRP A 76 12.27 -6.48 -15.75
C TRP A 76 13.75 -6.28 -15.38
N ASP A 77 14.60 -7.29 -15.59
CA ASP A 77 16.07 -7.12 -15.52
C ASP A 77 16.63 -6.24 -16.66
N GLN A 78 15.83 -6.03 -17.71
CA GLN A 78 16.11 -5.11 -18.82
C GLN A 78 15.53 -3.72 -18.60
N GLU A 79 15.03 -3.41 -17.39
CA GLU A 79 14.35 -2.15 -17.07
C GLU A 79 13.12 -1.89 -17.97
N GLY A 80 12.49 -2.97 -18.45
CA GLY A 80 11.30 -2.95 -19.29
C GLY A 80 10.02 -3.28 -18.52
N TYR A 81 8.90 -3.42 -19.23
CA TYR A 81 7.61 -3.82 -18.66
C TYR A 81 6.90 -4.84 -19.56
N VAL A 82 5.91 -5.54 -19.02
CA VAL A 82 5.07 -6.46 -19.79
C VAL A 82 3.77 -5.75 -20.20
N PRO A 83 3.53 -5.50 -21.50
CA PRO A 83 2.27 -4.93 -21.97
C PRO A 83 1.08 -5.82 -21.63
N SER A 84 -0.07 -5.21 -21.34
CA SER A 84 -1.32 -5.93 -21.02
C SER A 84 -1.20 -6.89 -19.83
N SER A 85 -0.35 -6.55 -18.86
CA SER A 85 -0.18 -7.29 -17.61
C SER A 85 -0.39 -6.38 -16.40
N ASP A 86 -0.98 -6.92 -15.34
CA ASP A 86 -1.10 -6.25 -14.04
C ASP A 86 0.18 -6.37 -13.18
N THR A 87 1.22 -7.02 -13.70
CA THR A 87 2.50 -7.16 -13.00
C THR A 87 3.15 -5.79 -12.84
N GLY A 88 3.42 -5.36 -11.59
CA GLY A 88 3.90 -4.00 -11.29
C GLY A 88 2.78 -2.98 -11.06
N GLY A 89 1.51 -3.38 -11.15
CA GLY A 89 0.32 -2.54 -10.94
C GLY A 89 -0.41 -2.80 -9.62
N GLU A 90 0.17 -3.56 -8.68
CA GLU A 90 -0.53 -3.96 -7.47
C GLU A 90 -0.65 -2.86 -6.44
N MET A 91 0.31 -1.94 -6.39
CA MET A 91 0.19 -0.75 -5.57
C MET A 91 -0.92 0.16 -6.10
N TRP A 92 -1.06 0.31 -7.42
CA TRP A 92 -2.18 1.04 -8.02
C TRP A 92 -3.52 0.47 -7.57
N ARG A 93 -3.70 -0.85 -7.69
CA ARG A 93 -4.90 -1.53 -7.20
C ARG A 93 -5.08 -1.35 -5.70
N THR A 94 -4.00 -1.40 -4.93
CA THR A 94 -4.05 -1.22 -3.48
C THR A 94 -4.64 0.13 -3.12
N VAL A 95 -4.12 1.20 -3.70
CA VAL A 95 -4.57 2.57 -3.44
C VAL A 95 -6.05 2.76 -3.82
N TYR A 96 -6.45 2.37 -5.03
CA TYR A 96 -7.79 2.67 -5.53
C TYR A 96 -8.86 1.67 -5.10
N PHE A 97 -8.52 0.40 -4.96
CA PHE A 97 -9.50 -0.67 -4.72
C PHE A 97 -9.44 -1.19 -3.29
N SER A 98 -8.26 -1.62 -2.82
CA SER A 98 -8.13 -2.24 -1.50
C SER A 98 -8.24 -1.24 -0.36
N LEU A 99 -7.72 -0.02 -0.53
CA LEU A 99 -7.81 1.06 0.45
C LEU A 99 -8.99 1.97 0.13
N GLY A 100 -8.96 2.63 -1.03
CA GLY A 100 -9.84 3.71 -1.46
C GLY A 100 -11.27 3.67 -0.90
N GLN A 101 -12.14 2.89 -1.55
CA GLN A 101 -13.55 2.88 -1.15
C GLN A 101 -13.79 2.25 0.23
N ASN A 102 -12.91 1.37 0.70
CA ASN A 102 -13.01 0.80 2.04
C ASN A 102 -12.77 1.86 3.13
N ILE A 103 -11.85 2.80 2.91
CA ILE A 103 -11.64 3.97 3.79
C ILE A 103 -12.87 4.88 3.78
N ASN A 104 -13.52 5.09 2.63
CA ASN A 104 -14.77 5.85 2.55
C ASN A 104 -15.90 5.19 3.36
N LEU A 105 -16.04 3.86 3.28
CA LEU A 105 -16.99 3.10 4.09
C LEU A 105 -16.66 3.20 5.59
N LEU A 106 -15.37 3.16 5.94
CA LEU A 106 -14.91 3.34 7.32
C LEU A 106 -15.30 4.73 7.85
N TRP A 107 -15.15 5.78 7.06
CA TRP A 107 -15.58 7.14 7.45
C TRP A 107 -17.10 7.30 7.51
N GLN A 108 -17.83 6.63 6.60
CA GLN A 108 -19.29 6.63 6.61
C GLN A 108 -19.85 6.05 7.93
N ASP A 109 -19.20 5.03 8.49
CA ASP A 109 -19.56 4.46 9.79
C ASP A 109 -19.05 5.31 10.97
N ALA A 110 -17.78 5.73 10.91
CA ALA A 110 -17.10 6.34 12.03
C ALA A 110 -17.56 7.78 12.33
N THR A 111 -17.89 8.56 11.30
CA THR A 111 -18.29 9.97 11.42
C THR A 111 -19.53 10.18 12.29
N PRO A 112 -20.70 9.57 12.00
CA PRO A 112 -21.90 9.76 12.81
C PRO A 112 -21.75 9.22 14.24
N LYS A 113 -20.87 8.24 14.45
CA LYS A 113 -20.56 7.66 15.76
C LYS A 113 -19.46 8.40 16.53
N GLN A 114 -18.90 9.48 15.96
CA GLN A 114 -17.80 10.26 16.55
C GLN A 114 -16.57 9.40 16.90
N LYS A 115 -16.31 8.34 16.12
CA LYS A 115 -15.12 7.49 16.22
C LYS A 115 -13.92 8.18 15.57
N TYR A 116 -13.49 9.31 16.14
CA TYR A 116 -12.48 10.20 15.55
C TYR A 116 -11.12 9.52 15.33
N ASP A 117 -10.77 8.53 16.14
CA ASP A 117 -9.55 7.75 16.00
C ASP A 117 -9.54 6.92 14.72
N TYR A 118 -10.64 6.19 14.43
CA TYR A 118 -10.79 5.49 13.15
C TYR A 118 -10.73 6.45 11.97
N ILE A 119 -11.37 7.62 12.06
CA ILE A 119 -11.32 8.64 10.99
C ILE A 119 -9.88 9.06 10.73
N GLY A 120 -9.13 9.39 11.78
CA GLY A 120 -7.73 9.80 11.70
C GLY A 120 -6.83 8.72 11.11
N VAL A 121 -7.02 7.45 11.50
CA VAL A 121 -6.31 6.31 10.92
C VAL A 121 -6.61 6.14 9.43
N GLY A 122 -7.89 6.28 9.01
CA GLY A 122 -8.26 6.25 7.61
C GLY A 122 -7.52 7.30 6.76
N TRP A 123 -7.38 8.52 7.28
CA TRP A 123 -6.61 9.58 6.62
C TRP A 123 -5.11 9.25 6.56
N ALA A 124 -4.54 8.70 7.63
CA ALA A 124 -3.13 8.31 7.67
C ALA A 124 -2.81 7.23 6.62
N ILE A 125 -3.65 6.21 6.51
CA ILE A 125 -3.48 5.12 5.54
C ILE A 125 -3.67 5.64 4.10
N ARG A 126 -4.61 6.55 3.87
CA ARG A 126 -4.80 7.17 2.55
C ARG A 126 -3.62 8.02 2.13
N ALA A 127 -3.07 8.83 3.04
CA ALA A 127 -1.86 9.62 2.80
C ALA A 127 -0.67 8.71 2.43
N TRP A 128 -0.48 7.61 3.16
CA TRP A 128 0.55 6.60 2.84
C TRP A 128 0.34 5.99 1.45
N GLY A 129 -0.90 5.68 1.09
CA GLY A 129 -1.26 5.16 -0.23
C GLY A 129 -0.92 6.14 -1.35
N TRP A 130 -1.29 7.41 -1.21
CA TRP A 130 -0.95 8.46 -2.18
C TRP A 130 0.55 8.69 -2.30
N GLN A 131 1.28 8.68 -1.17
CA GLN A 131 2.74 8.83 -1.19
C GLN A 131 3.38 7.67 -1.97
N THR A 132 3.07 6.44 -1.58
CA THR A 132 3.66 5.24 -2.19
C THR A 132 3.28 5.10 -3.66
N GLY A 133 2.01 5.36 -4.01
CA GLY A 133 1.55 5.34 -5.40
C GLY A 133 2.16 6.46 -6.24
N GLY A 134 2.23 7.68 -5.72
CA GLY A 134 2.88 8.81 -6.38
C GLY A 134 4.36 8.57 -6.65
N ASP A 135 5.07 7.94 -5.71
CA ASP A 135 6.49 7.61 -5.89
C ASP A 135 6.73 6.55 -6.98
N LEU A 136 5.80 5.61 -7.14
CA LEU A 136 5.91 4.54 -8.16
C LEU A 136 5.41 4.97 -9.54
N TYR A 137 4.31 5.74 -9.59
CA TYR A 137 3.57 6.00 -10.84
C TYR A 137 3.60 7.47 -11.27
N ASN A 138 4.13 8.36 -10.44
CA ASN A 138 4.24 9.80 -10.65
C ASN A 138 2.87 10.51 -10.70
N ASN A 139 2.13 10.35 -11.79
CA ASN A 139 0.78 10.91 -11.93
C ASN A 139 -0.25 9.94 -11.33
N MET A 140 -1.14 10.45 -10.49
CA MET A 140 -2.23 9.69 -9.88
C MET A 140 -3.53 10.49 -10.03
N ILE A 141 -4.67 9.84 -9.89
CA ILE A 141 -5.99 10.47 -9.77
C ILE A 141 -6.23 10.72 -8.28
N VAL A 142 -6.16 11.97 -7.82
CA VAL A 142 -6.41 12.34 -6.40
C VAL A 142 -7.60 13.26 -6.23
N LYS A 143 -7.88 14.15 -7.19
CA LYS A 143 -8.99 15.11 -7.11
C LYS A 143 -10.34 14.47 -7.42
N GLU A 144 -10.36 13.54 -8.36
CA GLU A 144 -11.59 12.91 -8.87
C GLU A 144 -11.81 11.49 -8.33
N ALA A 145 -10.85 10.97 -7.57
CA ALA A 145 -10.88 9.61 -7.07
C ALA A 145 -12.14 9.37 -6.22
N PHE A 146 -12.72 8.18 -6.40
CA PHE A 146 -13.87 7.69 -5.64
C PHE A 146 -15.18 8.46 -5.84
N ASP A 147 -15.29 9.30 -6.87
CA ASP A 147 -16.58 9.84 -7.30
C ASP A 147 -17.41 8.75 -8.00
N PRO A 148 -18.52 8.27 -7.39
CA PRO A 148 -19.32 7.20 -7.96
C PRO A 148 -20.12 7.63 -9.19
N THR A 149 -20.17 8.92 -9.49
CA THR A 149 -20.89 9.46 -10.66
C THR A 149 -20.04 9.45 -11.93
N ARG A 150 -18.74 9.16 -11.81
CA ARG A 150 -17.78 9.18 -12.90
C ARG A 150 -17.43 7.78 -13.37
N LEU A 151 -17.27 7.66 -14.68
CA LEU A 151 -16.75 6.46 -15.36
C LEU A 151 -15.38 6.71 -16.00
N THR A 152 -14.93 7.96 -16.02
CA THR A 152 -13.65 8.41 -16.56
C THR A 152 -13.03 9.42 -15.59
N PHE A 153 -11.72 9.34 -15.44
CA PHE A 153 -10.96 10.10 -14.46
C PHE A 153 -9.72 10.69 -15.11
N ASP A 154 -9.39 11.92 -14.73
CA ASP A 154 -8.20 12.62 -15.20
C ASP A 154 -7.03 12.43 -14.24
N TYR A 155 -5.83 12.24 -14.80
CA TYR A 155 -4.60 12.18 -14.02
C TYR A 155 -4.24 13.56 -13.48
N ASP A 156 -3.93 13.63 -12.19
CA ASP A 156 -3.37 14.81 -11.55
C ASP A 156 -1.83 14.81 -11.61
N SER A 157 -1.26 16.01 -11.53
CA SER A 157 0.18 16.20 -11.56
C SER A 157 0.87 15.64 -10.30
N PRO A 158 2.17 15.30 -10.35
CA PRO A 158 2.88 14.80 -9.18
C PRO A 158 2.88 15.81 -8.02
N GLN A 159 2.86 17.11 -8.34
CA GLN A 159 2.73 18.19 -7.36
C GLN A 159 1.38 18.15 -6.63
N ASP A 160 0.28 17.89 -7.36
CA ASP A 160 -1.04 17.74 -6.76
C ASP A 160 -1.11 16.48 -5.89
N VAL A 161 -0.50 15.38 -6.32
CA VAL A 161 -0.44 14.14 -5.53
C VAL A 161 0.30 14.39 -4.21
N TYR A 162 1.47 15.04 -4.26
CA TYR A 162 2.23 15.38 -3.06
C TYR A 162 1.49 16.35 -2.14
N ALA A 163 0.76 17.32 -2.70
CA ALA A 163 -0.08 18.22 -1.93
C ALA A 163 -1.25 17.49 -1.24
N GLU A 164 -1.85 16.50 -1.92
CA GLU A 164 -2.90 15.66 -1.33
C GLU A 164 -2.36 14.83 -0.16
N VAL A 165 -1.15 14.26 -0.27
CA VAL A 165 -0.49 13.55 0.84
C VAL A 165 -0.39 14.44 2.07
N VAL A 166 0.08 15.69 1.92
CA VAL A 166 0.22 16.63 3.03
C VAL A 166 -1.14 16.98 3.62
N LYS A 167 -2.15 17.22 2.79
CA LYS A 167 -3.53 17.51 3.24
C LYS A 167 -4.10 16.35 4.05
N ASP A 168 -3.94 15.12 3.57
CA ASP A 168 -4.42 13.92 4.24
C ASP A 168 -3.68 13.68 5.56
N CYS A 169 -2.36 13.92 5.60
CA CYS A 169 -1.59 13.89 6.85
C CYS A 169 -2.12 14.92 7.86
N GLN A 170 -2.44 16.14 7.44
CA GLN A 170 -3.01 17.16 8.32
C GLN A 170 -4.37 16.74 8.86
N ASN A 171 -5.23 16.17 8.02
CA ASN A 171 -6.51 15.62 8.47
C ASN A 171 -6.32 14.49 9.48
N ALA A 172 -5.38 13.57 9.23
CA ALA A 172 -5.05 12.49 10.15
C ALA A 172 -4.62 13.02 11.52
N LEU A 173 -3.67 13.96 11.56
CA LEU A 173 -3.22 14.61 12.79
C LEU A 173 -4.37 15.31 13.51
N ASN A 174 -5.22 16.03 12.80
CA ASN A 174 -6.36 16.73 13.39
C ASN A 174 -7.34 15.77 14.07
N TYR A 175 -7.73 14.68 13.41
CA TYR A 175 -8.68 13.72 13.94
C TYR A 175 -8.09 12.86 15.08
N LEU A 176 -6.83 12.43 14.97
CA LEU A 176 -6.15 11.71 16.04
C LEU A 176 -6.02 12.57 17.30
N ASN A 177 -5.63 13.84 17.17
CA ASN A 177 -5.57 14.76 18.29
C ASN A 177 -6.97 15.09 18.85
N LEU A 178 -7.99 15.20 17.99
CA LEU A 178 -9.38 15.37 18.43
C LEU A 178 -9.87 14.15 19.24
N ALA A 179 -9.53 12.93 18.82
CA ALA A 179 -9.86 11.71 19.55
C ALA A 179 -9.27 11.74 20.96
N ILE A 180 -7.97 12.01 21.07
CA ILE A 180 -7.26 12.15 22.36
C ILE A 180 -7.89 13.25 23.21
N LYS A 181 -8.24 14.40 22.63
CA LYS A 181 -8.89 15.49 23.36
C LYS A 181 -10.29 15.13 23.85
N THR A 182 -11.02 14.29 23.11
CA THR A 182 -12.42 13.95 23.40
C THR A 182 -12.54 12.99 24.58
N ASP A 183 -11.69 11.96 24.63
CA ASP A 183 -11.76 10.92 25.68
C ASP A 183 -10.57 10.93 26.67
N GLY A 184 -9.54 11.73 26.41
CA GLY A 184 -8.34 11.82 27.24
C GLY A 184 -7.36 10.64 27.08
N LEU A 185 -7.56 9.75 26.10
CA LEU A 185 -6.78 8.52 25.93
C LEU A 185 -5.76 8.65 24.81
N THR A 186 -4.49 8.37 25.10
CA THR A 186 -3.46 8.17 24.07
C THR A 186 -3.52 6.77 23.46
N VAL A 187 -3.95 5.78 24.25
CA VAL A 187 -4.14 4.39 23.82
C VAL A 187 -5.59 3.99 24.10
N ASN A 188 -6.34 3.63 23.05
CA ASN A 188 -7.74 3.23 23.15
C ASN A 188 -7.93 1.76 22.73
N THR A 189 -7.58 0.82 23.62
CA THR A 189 -7.68 -0.62 23.35
C THR A 189 -9.13 -1.11 23.18
N ALA A 190 -10.08 -0.50 23.88
CA ALA A 190 -11.49 -0.88 23.84
C ALA A 190 -12.25 -0.33 22.61
N GLY A 191 -11.73 0.74 22.01
CA GLY A 191 -12.22 1.36 20.77
C GLY A 191 -11.33 1.03 19.58
N LEU A 192 -10.38 1.90 19.22
CA LEU A 192 -9.49 1.71 18.06
C LEU A 192 -8.76 0.37 18.06
N GLY A 193 -8.33 -0.12 19.23
CA GLY A 193 -7.66 -1.41 19.34
C GLY A 193 -8.50 -2.60 18.87
N LYS A 194 -9.82 -2.42 18.67
CA LYS A 194 -10.64 -3.37 17.92
C LYS A 194 -10.36 -3.22 16.42
N GLY A 195 -9.41 -4.00 15.94
CA GLY A 195 -9.13 -4.12 14.52
C GLY A 195 -7.97 -3.27 14.01
N ASP A 196 -7.37 -2.43 14.87
CA ASP A 196 -6.02 -1.89 14.64
C ASP A 196 -4.99 -2.97 15.02
N TYR A 197 -4.46 -3.66 14.02
CA TYR A 197 -3.43 -4.69 14.19
C TYR A 197 -2.01 -4.14 14.02
N ILE A 198 -1.85 -2.87 13.60
CA ILE A 198 -0.55 -2.23 13.46
C ILE A 198 -0.06 -1.69 14.81
N TYR A 199 -0.91 -0.94 15.52
CA TYR A 199 -0.56 -0.27 16.77
C TYR A 199 -1.50 -0.58 17.94
N GLY A 200 -2.51 -1.44 17.77
CA GLY A 200 -3.34 -1.92 18.87
C GLY A 200 -4.14 -0.82 19.57
N GLY A 201 -4.48 0.26 18.86
CA GLY A 201 -5.20 1.40 19.40
C GLY A 201 -4.31 2.51 19.97
N ASP A 202 -2.98 2.41 19.83
CA ASP A 202 -2.05 3.48 20.22
C ASP A 202 -2.05 4.63 19.21
N ARG A 203 -2.78 5.69 19.54
CA ARG A 203 -2.93 6.88 18.69
C ARG A 203 -1.64 7.68 18.59
N SER A 204 -0.77 7.59 19.60
CA SER A 204 0.51 8.29 19.58
C SER A 204 1.45 7.72 18.51
N LYS A 205 1.40 6.41 18.28
CA LYS A 205 2.15 5.77 17.19
C LYS A 205 1.59 6.09 15.82
N TRP A 206 0.27 6.18 15.67
CA TRP A 206 -0.36 6.67 14.45
C TRP A 206 0.06 8.12 14.14
N ILE A 207 0.13 9.00 15.14
CA ILE A 207 0.64 10.37 14.98
C ILE A 207 2.09 10.36 14.48
N LYS A 208 2.98 9.54 15.08
CA LYS A 208 4.36 9.39 14.62
C LYS A 208 4.47 8.85 13.19
N PHE A 209 3.60 7.90 12.82
CA PHE A 209 3.51 7.37 11.46
C PHE A 209 3.14 8.47 10.46
N VAL A 210 2.18 9.33 10.79
CA VAL A 210 1.84 10.47 9.94
C VAL A 210 3.02 11.44 9.78
N TYR A 211 3.78 11.68 10.85
CA TYR A 211 5.01 12.47 10.75
C TYR A 211 6.12 11.78 9.92
N ALA A 212 6.18 10.44 9.89
CA ALA A 212 7.09 9.73 9.00
C ALA A 212 6.74 9.98 7.52
N ILE A 213 5.45 9.95 7.18
CA ILE A 213 4.97 10.24 5.82
C ILE A 213 5.32 11.69 5.45
N LEU A 214 5.10 12.66 6.35
CA LEU A 214 5.46 14.06 6.11
C LEU A 214 6.98 14.24 5.92
N ALA A 215 7.81 13.55 6.71
CA ALA A 215 9.26 13.59 6.57
C ALA A 215 9.71 13.03 5.22
N GLN A 216 9.14 11.88 4.80
CA GLN A 216 9.42 11.26 3.51
C GLN A 216 8.98 12.15 2.34
N ASN A 217 7.75 12.65 2.38
CA ASN A 217 7.19 13.56 1.38
C ASN A 217 8.08 14.80 1.19
N ALA A 218 8.49 15.44 2.29
CA ALA A 218 9.37 16.61 2.25
C ALA A 218 10.78 16.27 1.73
N LEU A 219 11.32 15.10 2.10
CA LEU A 219 12.66 14.67 1.66
C LEU A 219 12.70 14.34 0.17
N HIS A 220 11.66 13.74 -0.39
CA HIS A 220 11.59 13.41 -1.82
C HIS A 220 11.64 14.65 -2.72
N LEU A 221 11.38 15.84 -2.16
CA LEU A 221 11.52 17.11 -2.85
C LEU A 221 12.96 17.66 -2.83
N SER A 222 13.96 16.93 -2.30
CA SER A 222 15.35 17.43 -2.09
C SER A 222 16.02 18.03 -3.34
N ASN A 223 15.62 17.57 -4.53
CA ASN A 223 16.13 18.07 -5.82
C ASN A 223 15.23 19.15 -6.45
N LYS A 224 14.26 19.70 -5.72
CA LYS A 224 13.35 20.77 -6.18
C LYS A 224 13.73 22.09 -5.50
N SER A 225 13.50 23.20 -6.20
CA SER A 225 13.73 24.55 -5.66
C SER A 225 12.86 24.90 -4.44
N THR A 226 11.77 24.16 -4.23
CA THR A 226 10.85 24.30 -3.09
C THR A 226 11.30 23.53 -1.86
N PHE A 227 12.43 22.80 -1.92
CA PHE A 227 12.91 21.99 -0.81
C PHE A 227 13.24 22.81 0.43
N LYS A 228 12.81 22.30 1.59
CA LYS A 228 13.09 22.89 2.90
C LYS A 228 13.63 21.81 3.84
N PRO A 229 14.95 21.72 4.07
CA PRO A 229 15.53 20.69 4.94
C PRO A 229 15.04 20.79 6.40
N ASP A 230 14.71 21.99 6.87
CA ASP A 230 14.16 22.20 8.23
C ASP A 230 12.81 21.50 8.43
N ASP A 231 11.99 21.41 7.38
CA ASP A 231 10.72 20.68 7.44
C ASP A 231 10.97 19.17 7.60
N VAL A 232 11.93 18.61 6.86
CA VAL A 232 12.34 17.20 7.01
C VAL A 232 12.79 16.91 8.44
N LYS A 233 13.68 17.77 8.98
CA LYS A 233 14.16 17.61 10.35
C LYS A 233 13.01 17.66 11.35
N LYS A 234 12.15 18.67 11.26
CA LYS A 234 11.00 18.86 12.16
C LYS A 234 10.07 17.64 12.15
N TYR A 235 9.74 17.11 10.98
CA TYR A 235 8.87 15.96 10.87
C TYR A 235 9.56 14.68 11.36
N ALA A 236 10.84 14.47 11.03
CA ALA A 236 11.60 13.33 11.53
C ALA A 236 11.72 13.34 13.06
N ASP A 237 12.02 14.48 13.68
CA ASP A 237 12.08 14.64 15.14
C ASP A 237 10.72 14.36 15.83
N SER A 238 9.62 14.50 15.10
CA SER A 238 8.25 14.25 15.59
C SER A 238 7.76 12.82 15.31
N SER A 239 8.60 11.99 14.68
CA SER A 239 8.23 10.66 14.19
C SER A 239 8.83 9.54 15.07
N PHE A 240 9.17 8.42 14.45
CA PHE A 240 9.66 7.21 15.08
C PHE A 240 10.98 7.45 15.82
N VAL A 241 11.07 6.99 17.06
CA VAL A 241 12.28 7.11 17.90
C VAL A 241 12.99 5.78 18.11
N SER A 242 12.33 4.66 17.77
CA SER A 242 12.89 3.31 17.86
C SER A 242 12.10 2.33 16.99
N ASN A 243 12.62 1.11 16.84
CA ASN A 243 11.93 0.02 16.13
C ASN A 243 10.55 -0.32 16.72
N ALA A 244 10.28 0.03 17.98
CA ALA A 244 8.96 -0.20 18.60
C ALA A 244 7.85 0.69 17.99
N ASP A 245 8.22 1.73 17.24
CA ASP A 245 7.28 2.60 16.53
C ASP A 245 7.05 2.14 15.07
N ASN A 246 7.72 1.10 14.59
CA ASN A 246 7.57 0.66 13.19
C ASN A 246 6.12 0.27 12.88
N ALA A 247 5.57 0.82 11.79
CA ALA A 247 4.32 0.34 11.21
C ALA A 247 4.58 -1.02 10.55
N SER A 248 3.99 -2.09 11.07
CA SER A 248 4.21 -3.44 10.54
C SER A 248 2.92 -4.23 10.50
N VAL A 249 2.54 -4.65 9.29
CA VAL A 249 1.46 -5.61 9.09
C VAL A 249 2.00 -7.01 9.39
N GLN A 250 1.44 -7.65 10.42
CA GLN A 250 1.93 -8.93 10.90
C GLN A 250 1.46 -10.11 10.04
N CYS A 251 2.34 -11.08 9.84
CA CYS A 251 2.04 -12.37 9.22
C CYS A 251 1.97 -13.43 10.30
N GLN A 252 0.87 -14.19 10.39
CA GLN A 252 0.71 -15.26 11.37
C GLN A 252 1.53 -16.51 10.99
N GLY A 253 1.68 -16.79 9.70
CA GLY A 253 2.46 -17.94 9.21
C GLY A 253 1.84 -19.30 9.54
N SER A 254 0.52 -19.36 9.75
CA SER A 254 -0.20 -20.61 10.01
C SER A 254 -0.49 -21.40 8.74
N VAL A 255 -0.64 -20.69 7.62
CA VAL A 255 -0.84 -21.23 6.27
C VAL A 255 -0.07 -20.39 5.25
N SER A 256 0.05 -20.85 4.01
CA SER A 256 0.73 -20.06 2.96
C SER A 256 0.10 -18.66 2.82
N ALA A 257 -1.24 -18.56 2.87
CA ALA A 257 -1.96 -17.31 2.66
C ALA A 257 -1.70 -16.21 3.70
N ASP A 258 -1.29 -16.54 4.93
CA ASP A 258 -0.98 -15.60 6.01
C ASP A 258 0.51 -15.58 6.40
N SER A 259 1.35 -16.27 5.61
CA SER A 259 2.81 -16.27 5.74
C SER A 259 3.43 -15.03 5.10
N ASN A 260 4.64 -14.69 5.58
CA ASN A 260 5.47 -13.63 5.01
C ASN A 260 5.61 -13.81 3.49
N PHE A 261 5.36 -12.74 2.74
CA PHE A 261 5.40 -12.76 1.28
C PHE A 261 6.77 -13.18 0.72
N TRP A 262 7.84 -12.75 1.38
CA TRP A 262 9.23 -13.11 1.08
C TRP A 262 9.69 -14.35 1.86
N GLY A 263 8.77 -15.16 2.40
CA GLY A 263 9.09 -16.43 3.05
C GLY A 263 8.99 -17.63 2.10
N THR A 264 9.73 -18.70 2.44
CA THR A 264 9.68 -20.00 1.73
C THR A 264 8.28 -20.61 1.70
N ALA A 265 7.51 -20.48 2.79
CA ALA A 265 6.14 -20.97 2.89
C ALA A 265 5.18 -20.34 1.86
N ARG A 266 5.51 -19.15 1.36
CA ARG A 266 4.73 -18.45 0.33
C ARG A 266 5.22 -18.78 -1.08
N GLY A 267 6.53 -18.94 -1.28
CA GLY A 267 7.10 -19.35 -2.57
C GLY A 267 7.12 -18.28 -3.66
N ASN A 268 6.86 -17.00 -3.36
CA ASN A 268 6.72 -15.94 -4.37
C ASN A 268 8.04 -15.49 -5.03
N LEU A 269 9.20 -15.81 -4.46
CA LEU A 269 10.51 -15.43 -4.98
C LEU A 269 11.28 -16.58 -5.65
N GLY A 270 10.61 -17.71 -5.96
CA GLY A 270 11.28 -18.91 -6.48
C GLY A 270 12.00 -18.76 -7.82
N SER A 271 11.79 -17.65 -8.55
CA SER A 271 12.50 -17.33 -9.80
C SER A 271 13.62 -16.31 -9.64
N TYR A 272 13.80 -15.74 -8.44
CA TYR A 272 14.68 -14.60 -8.20
C TYR A 272 15.94 -15.02 -7.45
N LYS A 273 17.07 -14.42 -7.85
CA LYS A 273 18.39 -14.62 -7.25
C LYS A 273 18.97 -13.28 -6.86
N GLN A 274 19.80 -13.25 -5.83
CA GLN A 274 20.52 -12.04 -5.43
C GLN A 274 21.34 -11.48 -6.61
N SER A 275 21.38 -10.15 -6.76
CA SER A 275 22.12 -9.51 -7.85
C SER A 275 23.62 -9.42 -7.53
N ASP A 276 24.45 -9.27 -8.56
CA ASP A 276 25.88 -8.96 -8.38
C ASP A 276 26.08 -7.58 -7.73
N TYR A 277 25.16 -6.65 -7.96
CA TYR A 277 25.19 -5.32 -7.36
C TYR A 277 25.07 -5.38 -5.83
N ILE A 278 24.06 -6.08 -5.29
CA ILE A 278 23.89 -6.18 -3.83
C ILE A 278 25.05 -6.93 -3.17
N VAL A 279 25.59 -7.96 -3.84
CA VAL A 279 26.78 -8.69 -3.35
C VAL A 279 27.97 -7.74 -3.23
N LYS A 280 28.27 -6.98 -4.30
CA LYS A 280 29.37 -6.00 -4.33
C LYS A 280 29.17 -4.83 -3.38
N LEU A 281 27.93 -4.50 -3.06
CA LEU A 281 27.59 -3.47 -2.09
C LEU A 281 27.95 -3.94 -0.67
N LEU A 282 27.56 -5.17 -0.32
CA LEU A 282 27.75 -5.75 1.01
C LEU A 282 29.18 -6.24 1.25
N ASP A 283 29.87 -6.73 0.22
CA ASP A 283 31.28 -7.15 0.35
C ASP A 283 32.28 -5.99 0.13
N GLY A 284 31.78 -4.77 -0.09
CA GLY A 284 32.58 -3.57 -0.12
C GLY A 284 33.24 -3.21 -1.44
N ARG A 285 33.12 -4.04 -2.48
CA ARG A 285 33.73 -3.75 -3.79
C ARG A 285 33.22 -2.43 -4.40
N ILE A 286 31.94 -2.07 -4.17
CA ILE A 286 31.38 -0.79 -4.63
C ILE A 286 31.87 0.39 -3.77
N PHE A 287 31.73 0.32 -2.45
CA PHE A 287 32.03 1.47 -1.58
C PHE A 287 33.52 1.78 -1.46
N THR A 288 34.38 0.76 -1.55
CA THR A 288 35.85 0.92 -1.40
C THR A 288 36.57 1.02 -2.73
N GLY A 289 35.92 0.67 -3.84
CA GLY A 289 36.57 0.53 -5.15
C GLY A 289 37.54 -0.65 -5.27
N SER A 290 37.59 -1.55 -4.27
CA SER A 290 38.42 -2.76 -4.29
C SER A 290 37.91 -3.78 -5.31
N ALA A 291 38.82 -4.48 -5.99
CA ALA A 291 38.49 -5.64 -6.82
C ALA A 291 38.25 -6.91 -5.97
N THR A 292 38.80 -6.96 -4.76
CA THR A 292 38.72 -8.10 -3.84
C THR A 292 37.58 -7.89 -2.83
N PRO A 293 36.72 -8.91 -2.62
CA PRO A 293 35.65 -8.81 -1.63
C PRO A 293 36.19 -8.83 -0.19
N ASN A 294 35.55 -8.08 0.69
CA ASN A 294 35.75 -8.13 2.13
C ASN A 294 34.43 -8.53 2.82
N TYR A 295 34.29 -9.82 3.12
CA TYR A 295 33.06 -10.35 3.73
C TYR A 295 32.82 -9.89 5.19
N ASN A 296 33.79 -9.21 5.80
CA ASN A 296 33.66 -8.63 7.14
C ASN A 296 33.28 -7.14 7.11
N LEU A 297 33.16 -6.52 5.92
CA LEU A 297 32.86 -5.09 5.83
C LEU A 297 31.42 -4.79 6.26
N ASP A 298 30.45 -5.53 5.73
CA ASP A 298 29.04 -5.41 6.12
C ASP A 298 28.60 -6.67 6.89
N PRO A 299 28.31 -6.57 8.20
CA PRO A 299 27.88 -7.71 9.00
C PRO A 299 26.52 -8.28 8.57
N ARG A 300 25.78 -7.59 7.69
CA ARG A 300 24.51 -8.06 7.13
C ARG A 300 24.70 -8.98 5.93
N LEU A 301 25.90 -9.10 5.37
CA LEU A 301 26.18 -9.96 4.21
C LEU A 301 25.63 -11.39 4.38
N PRO A 302 25.94 -12.14 5.46
CA PRO A 302 25.39 -13.49 5.65
C PRO A 302 23.91 -13.52 6.10
N LEU A 303 23.31 -12.36 6.41
CA LEU A 303 21.91 -12.26 6.84
C LEU A 303 20.97 -11.95 5.67
N LEU A 304 21.45 -11.21 4.66
CA LEU A 304 20.65 -10.73 3.55
C LEU A 304 20.81 -11.58 2.28
N ILE A 305 21.97 -12.20 2.09
CA ILE A 305 22.27 -13.00 0.91
C ILE A 305 22.99 -14.29 1.28
N SER A 306 22.93 -15.28 0.39
CA SER A 306 23.48 -16.62 0.64
C SER A 306 24.72 -16.87 -0.23
N ALA A 307 25.74 -17.51 0.31
CA ALA A 307 26.86 -17.97 -0.50
C ALA A 307 26.43 -19.19 -1.36
N SER A 308 27.06 -19.38 -2.52
CA SER A 308 27.02 -20.66 -3.23
C SER A 308 27.63 -21.77 -2.35
N LYS A 309 27.48 -23.05 -2.74
CA LYS A 309 27.95 -24.18 -1.92
C LYS A 309 29.45 -24.19 -1.66
N ASP A 310 30.23 -23.57 -2.53
CA ASP A 310 31.68 -23.38 -2.35
C ASP A 310 32.05 -22.25 -1.38
N GLY A 311 31.06 -21.60 -0.75
CA GLY A 311 31.26 -20.53 0.22
C GLY A 311 31.48 -19.15 -0.40
N VAL A 312 31.40 -19.00 -1.72
CA VAL A 312 31.59 -17.72 -2.41
C VAL A 312 30.24 -17.05 -2.67
N TYR A 313 30.13 -15.77 -2.30
CA TYR A 313 28.97 -14.95 -2.65
C TYR A 313 29.04 -14.54 -4.12
N ARG A 314 27.99 -14.90 -4.87
CA ARG A 314 27.81 -14.57 -6.28
C ARG A 314 26.43 -13.98 -6.48
N GLY A 315 26.27 -13.15 -7.50
CA GLY A 315 24.97 -12.61 -7.85
C GLY A 315 24.79 -12.54 -9.35
N VAL A 316 23.54 -12.45 -9.77
CA VAL A 316 23.19 -12.33 -11.19
C VAL A 316 23.45 -10.91 -11.67
N VAL A 317 24.01 -10.78 -12.88
CA VAL A 317 24.08 -9.50 -13.57
C VAL A 317 22.81 -9.35 -14.41
N GLY A 318 22.14 -8.21 -14.28
CA GLY A 318 20.90 -7.91 -15.00
C GLY A 318 20.98 -8.26 -16.48
N SER A 319 19.93 -8.94 -16.95
CA SER A 319 19.69 -9.58 -18.25
C SER A 319 20.42 -10.89 -18.54
N ASN A 320 21.47 -11.25 -17.81
CA ASN A 320 22.26 -12.45 -18.14
C ASN A 320 21.70 -13.74 -17.51
N GLY A 321 20.83 -13.64 -16.50
CA GLY A 321 20.42 -14.78 -15.69
C GLY A 321 21.59 -15.35 -14.87
N ASP A 322 21.44 -16.58 -14.38
CA ASP A 322 22.51 -17.28 -13.68
C ASP A 322 23.46 -17.99 -14.69
N PRO A 323 24.73 -17.57 -14.80
CA PRO A 323 25.69 -18.22 -15.70
C PRO A 323 26.12 -19.62 -15.21
N ASN A 324 25.85 -19.97 -13.94
CA ASN A 324 26.32 -21.18 -13.28
C ASN A 324 25.21 -22.23 -13.09
N THR A 325 24.11 -22.15 -13.84
CA THR A 325 22.94 -23.04 -13.68
C THR A 325 23.25 -24.53 -13.77
N ASN A 326 24.33 -24.91 -14.45
CA ASN A 326 24.75 -26.31 -14.64
C ASN A 326 25.78 -26.81 -13.62
N ASP A 327 26.28 -25.96 -12.72
CA ASP A 327 27.26 -26.35 -11.71
C ASP A 327 26.70 -26.19 -10.30
N VAL A 328 26.44 -27.32 -9.65
CA VAL A 328 25.86 -27.38 -8.30
C VAL A 328 26.72 -26.70 -7.22
N ASN A 329 28.01 -26.49 -7.45
CA ASN A 329 28.91 -25.85 -6.50
C ASN A 329 28.89 -24.32 -6.62
N THR A 330 28.68 -23.80 -7.83
CA THR A 330 28.80 -22.37 -8.15
C THR A 330 27.47 -21.71 -8.53
N ILE A 331 26.39 -22.49 -8.66
CA ILE A 331 25.03 -21.98 -8.86
C ILE A 331 24.71 -20.91 -7.81
N ILE A 332 24.08 -19.83 -8.24
CA ILE A 332 23.70 -18.74 -7.36
C ILE A 332 22.45 -19.19 -6.58
N PRO A 333 22.42 -19.05 -5.24
CA PRO A 333 21.24 -19.37 -4.44
C PRO A 333 20.01 -18.57 -4.86
N PHE A 334 18.82 -19.14 -4.68
CA PHE A 334 17.60 -18.34 -4.74
C PHE A 334 17.53 -17.43 -3.51
N LEU A 335 16.70 -16.38 -3.55
CA LEU A 335 16.58 -15.44 -2.42
C LEU A 335 16.15 -16.08 -1.09
N TYR A 336 15.64 -17.31 -1.12
CA TYR A 336 15.24 -18.06 0.06
C TYR A 336 16.31 -19.01 0.62
N GLY A 337 17.48 -19.09 -0.02
CA GLY A 337 18.48 -20.14 0.20
C GLY A 337 18.41 -21.22 -0.88
#